data_AF-A0A3M0ZTR0-F1
#
_entry.id   AF-A0A3M0ZTR0-F1
#
_cell.length_a   1.000
_cell.length_b   1.000
_cell.length_c   1.000
_cell.angle_alpha   90.00
_cell.angle_beta   90.00
_cell.angle_gamma   90.00
#
_symmetry.space_group_name_H-M   'P 1'
#
loop_
_entity.id
_entity.type
_entity.pdbx_description
1 polymer ?
#
loop_
_entity_poly.entity_id
_entity_poly.type
_entity_poly.pdbx_seq_one_letter_code
_entity_poly.pdbx_strand_id
1 'polypeptide(L)'
;MGEMEVPDDALYGASTQRAVLNFPISSLRFPRGFIKALGIIKKSAATANRALGLLPEDKFKAISEACSEVIEGTHDRHFVVDIFQTGSGTSTNMNANEVIANRAIEIMGGEYGDRSLVHPNDHVNMSQSSNDVIPSAIHISAVCDVMALLVPALEKLAASLDAKSQEFSSVVKSGRTHLQDATPITLGQEFSGYCTQIRKGIKRVLGAVESMKELALGGTAVGTGLNTHPKFPQLAIKEISKESGIEFREAENHFEAQGAKDACVELSGQLRVVACSMLKIADDIRWLGAGPRCNLAEIRLPEVQPGSSIMPGKVNPVICESVMMVAAQVIGNDTCVLLCGERGNLELNTMMPVMAYNLLQSIEILSNA
;
A
#
# COMPACT_ATOMS: atom_id res chain seq x y z
N MET A 1 -25.70 -17.31 -9.88
CA MET A 1 -25.18 -18.66 -10.20
C MET A 1 -25.79 -19.74 -9.31
N GLY A 2 -27.06 -19.59 -8.90
CA GLY A 2 -27.70 -20.46 -7.90
C GLY A 2 -27.34 -20.12 -6.46
N GLU A 3 -27.81 -20.95 -5.54
CA GLU A 3 -27.60 -20.87 -4.09
C GLU A 3 -26.13 -21.11 -3.71
N MET A 4 -25.74 -20.64 -2.52
CA MET A 4 -24.38 -20.77 -1.96
C MET A 4 -24.46 -20.79 -0.45
N GLU A 5 -23.89 -21.80 0.20
CA GLU A 5 -23.74 -21.83 1.66
C GLU A 5 -22.60 -20.90 2.08
N VAL A 6 -22.82 -20.11 3.13
CA VAL A 6 -21.88 -19.12 3.68
C VAL A 6 -21.84 -19.32 5.20
N PRO A 7 -20.68 -19.16 5.89
CA PRO A 7 -20.63 -19.29 7.35
C PRO A 7 -21.57 -18.33 8.08
N ASP A 8 -22.21 -18.80 9.15
CA ASP A 8 -23.21 -18.04 9.91
C ASP A 8 -22.64 -16.74 10.53
N ASP A 9 -21.35 -16.73 10.84
CA ASP A 9 -20.69 -15.59 11.47
C ASP A 9 -20.05 -14.62 10.45
N ALA A 10 -20.25 -14.84 9.14
CA ALA A 10 -19.62 -14.06 8.08
C ALA A 10 -20.49 -12.90 7.58
N LEU A 11 -19.94 -11.69 7.55
CA LEU A 11 -20.60 -10.54 6.91
C LEU A 11 -20.54 -10.59 5.38
N TYR A 12 -19.60 -11.33 4.77
CA TYR A 12 -19.53 -11.46 3.31
C TYR A 12 -20.55 -12.45 2.77
N GLY A 13 -20.91 -12.37 1.48
CA GLY A 13 -21.98 -13.17 0.90
C GLY A 13 -21.53 -14.22 -0.12
N ALA A 14 -22.49 -14.63 -0.95
CA ALA A 14 -22.32 -15.71 -1.92
C ALA A 14 -21.20 -15.48 -2.94
N SER A 15 -20.96 -14.24 -3.37
CA SER A 15 -19.93 -13.93 -4.37
C SER A 15 -18.54 -14.08 -3.78
N THR A 16 -18.36 -13.61 -2.55
CA THR A 16 -17.12 -13.77 -1.79
C THR A 16 -16.83 -15.24 -1.50
N GLN A 17 -17.82 -15.99 -1.02
CA GLN A 17 -17.63 -17.40 -0.73
C GLN A 17 -17.28 -18.22 -1.98
N ARG A 18 -17.89 -17.91 -3.13
CA ARG A 18 -17.47 -18.50 -4.42
C ARG A 18 -16.02 -18.17 -4.76
N ALA A 19 -15.58 -16.93 -4.53
CA ALA A 19 -14.19 -16.55 -4.74
C ALA A 19 -13.22 -17.32 -3.84
N VAL A 20 -13.57 -17.51 -2.56
CA VAL A 20 -12.78 -18.33 -1.61
C VAL A 20 -12.60 -19.76 -2.13
N LEU A 21 -13.67 -20.39 -2.63
CA LEU A 21 -13.60 -21.75 -3.17
C LEU A 21 -12.88 -21.84 -4.52
N ASN A 22 -12.99 -20.81 -5.36
CA ASN A 22 -12.39 -20.79 -6.70
C ASN A 22 -10.89 -20.47 -6.67
N PHE A 23 -10.41 -19.76 -5.66
CA PHE A 23 -9.03 -19.26 -5.58
C PHE A 23 -8.28 -19.70 -4.30
N PRO A 24 -8.14 -21.01 -4.01
CA PRO A 24 -7.41 -21.52 -2.85
C PRO A 24 -5.89 -21.55 -3.10
N ILE A 25 -5.31 -20.43 -3.56
CA ILE A 25 -3.93 -20.39 -4.03
C ILE A 25 -2.93 -20.19 -2.89
N SER A 26 -3.25 -19.34 -1.91
CA SER A 26 -2.37 -18.97 -0.81
C SER A 26 -3.13 -18.57 0.46
N SER A 27 -2.41 -18.06 1.45
CA SER A 27 -2.98 -17.39 2.62
C SER A 27 -2.88 -15.87 2.55
N LEU A 28 -2.40 -15.31 1.43
CA LEU A 28 -2.19 -13.87 1.29
C LEU A 28 -3.53 -13.16 1.15
N ARG A 29 -3.68 -12.04 1.84
CA ARG A 29 -4.85 -11.17 1.83
C ARG A 29 -4.40 -9.73 1.65
N PHE A 30 -5.32 -8.86 1.24
CA PHE A 30 -5.03 -7.45 1.16
C PHE A 30 -4.70 -6.88 2.54
N PRO A 31 -3.65 -6.05 2.67
CA PRO A 31 -3.34 -5.41 3.93
C PRO A 31 -4.44 -4.41 4.30
N ARG A 32 -4.52 -4.08 5.60
CA ARG A 32 -5.56 -3.20 6.15
C ARG A 32 -5.66 -1.85 5.45
N GLY A 33 -4.54 -1.26 5.02
CA GLY A 33 -4.53 0.01 4.27
C GLY A 33 -5.41 -0.05 3.00
N PHE A 34 -5.41 -1.19 2.30
CA PHE A 34 -6.25 -1.41 1.13
C PHE A 34 -7.73 -1.58 1.49
N ILE A 35 -8.04 -2.34 2.54
CA ILE A 35 -9.41 -2.52 3.04
C ILE A 35 -10.01 -1.18 3.49
N LYS A 36 -9.23 -0.38 4.22
CA LYS A 36 -9.59 0.98 4.60
C LYS A 36 -9.89 1.85 3.38
N ALA A 37 -9.05 1.79 2.34
CA ALA A 37 -9.27 2.53 1.10
C ALA A 37 -10.58 2.13 0.40
N LEU A 38 -10.94 0.84 0.39
CA LEU A 38 -12.25 0.39 -0.10
C LEU A 38 -13.39 0.99 0.73
N GLY A 39 -13.29 0.97 2.06
CA GLY A 39 -14.27 1.61 2.95
C GLY A 39 -14.45 3.10 2.64
N ILE A 40 -13.35 3.84 2.46
CA ILE A 40 -13.36 5.26 2.07
C ILE A 40 -14.08 5.45 0.72
N ILE A 41 -13.73 4.66 -0.31
CA ILE A 41 -14.38 4.75 -1.63
C ILE A 41 -15.89 4.51 -1.51
N LYS A 42 -16.31 3.45 -0.80
CA LYS A 42 -17.73 3.10 -0.68
C LYS A 42 -18.53 4.15 0.09
N LYS A 43 -17.98 4.72 1.17
CA LYS A 43 -18.58 5.83 1.92
C LYS A 43 -18.74 7.08 1.04
N SER A 44 -17.69 7.43 0.32
CA SER A 44 -17.66 8.60 -0.56
C SER A 44 -18.61 8.44 -1.76
N ALA A 45 -18.70 7.25 -2.33
CA ALA A 45 -19.65 6.94 -3.39
C ALA A 45 -21.10 7.03 -2.89
N ALA A 46 -21.41 6.48 -1.70
CA ALA A 46 -22.73 6.61 -1.09
C ALA A 46 -23.08 8.09 -0.83
N THR A 47 -22.13 8.89 -0.36
CA THR A 47 -22.28 10.33 -0.13
C THR A 47 -22.57 11.09 -1.42
N ALA A 48 -21.82 10.80 -2.49
CA ALA A 48 -22.04 11.39 -3.81
C ALA A 48 -23.41 11.00 -4.38
N ASN A 49 -23.79 9.72 -4.32
CA ASN A 49 -25.08 9.23 -4.80
C ASN A 49 -26.26 9.84 -4.02
N ARG A 50 -26.14 10.03 -2.70
CA ARG A 50 -27.12 10.75 -1.89
C ARG A 50 -27.23 12.22 -2.31
N ALA A 51 -26.09 12.91 -2.52
CA ALA A 51 -26.08 14.29 -2.98
C ALA A 51 -26.70 14.48 -4.37
N LEU A 52 -26.67 13.44 -5.20
CA LEU A 52 -27.29 13.39 -6.53
C LEU A 52 -28.75 12.93 -6.51
N GLY A 53 -29.31 12.59 -5.34
CA GLY A 53 -30.68 12.08 -5.21
C GLY A 53 -30.88 10.66 -5.73
N LEU A 54 -29.80 9.90 -5.95
CA LEU A 54 -29.85 8.52 -6.45
C LEU A 54 -29.99 7.49 -5.32
N LEU A 55 -29.45 7.80 -4.13
CA LEU A 55 -29.50 6.93 -2.96
C LEU A 55 -30.43 7.51 -1.88
N PRO A 56 -31.48 6.77 -1.46
CA PRO A 56 -32.36 7.18 -0.36
C PRO A 56 -31.61 7.43 0.96
N GLU A 57 -32.11 8.37 1.76
CA GLU A 57 -31.45 8.86 2.98
C GLU A 57 -31.29 7.78 4.06
N ASP A 58 -32.27 6.89 4.22
CA ASP A 58 -32.24 5.77 5.15
C ASP A 58 -31.13 4.77 4.80
N LYS A 59 -31.02 4.37 3.53
CA LYS A 59 -29.97 3.49 3.04
C LYS A 59 -28.60 4.16 3.11
N PHE A 60 -28.52 5.45 2.78
CA PHE A 60 -27.29 6.23 2.89
C PHE A 60 -26.74 6.20 4.32
N LYS A 61 -27.58 6.45 5.34
CA LYS A 61 -27.14 6.44 6.74
C LYS A 61 -26.55 5.09 7.14
N ALA A 62 -27.27 3.99 6.86
CA ALA A 62 -26.82 2.66 7.22
C ALA A 62 -25.54 2.24 6.48
N ILE A 63 -25.44 2.52 5.17
CA ILE A 63 -24.23 2.25 4.38
C ILE A 63 -23.05 3.10 4.88
N SER A 64 -23.27 4.38 5.19
CA SER A 64 -22.21 5.28 5.68
C SER A 64 -21.67 4.84 7.04
N GLU A 65 -22.53 4.36 7.93
CA GLU A 65 -22.15 3.80 9.23
C GLU A 65 -21.35 2.49 9.04
N ALA A 66 -21.86 1.54 8.25
CA ALA A 66 -21.14 0.31 7.93
C ALA A 66 -19.77 0.56 7.29
N CYS A 67 -19.66 1.52 6.37
CA CYS A 67 -18.38 1.91 5.79
C CYS A 67 -17.42 2.51 6.83
N SER A 68 -17.92 3.31 7.77
CA SER A 68 -17.09 3.84 8.87
C SER A 68 -16.50 2.71 9.72
N GLU A 69 -17.29 1.68 10.05
CA GLU A 69 -16.80 0.49 10.77
C GLU A 69 -15.74 -0.29 9.97
N VAL A 70 -15.84 -0.34 8.63
CA VAL A 70 -14.79 -0.91 7.75
C VAL A 70 -13.53 -0.04 7.74
N ILE A 71 -13.66 1.30 7.73
CA ILE A 71 -12.53 2.24 7.78
C ILE A 71 -11.79 2.13 9.12
N GLU A 72 -12.53 1.94 10.21
CA GLU A 72 -12.04 1.65 11.57
C GLU A 72 -11.53 0.21 11.72
N GLY A 73 -11.75 -0.63 10.70
CA GLY A 73 -11.32 -2.01 10.58
C GLY A 73 -11.85 -2.94 11.67
N THR A 74 -13.07 -2.66 12.14
CA THR A 74 -13.86 -3.55 12.99
C THR A 74 -14.15 -4.88 12.29
N HIS A 75 -14.20 -4.87 10.95
CA HIS A 75 -14.66 -5.98 10.12
C HIS A 75 -13.57 -6.63 9.26
N ASP A 76 -12.28 -6.36 9.53
CA ASP A 76 -11.16 -6.85 8.70
C ASP A 76 -11.18 -8.37 8.49
N ARG A 77 -11.64 -9.15 9.49
CA ARG A 77 -11.77 -10.61 9.40
C ARG A 77 -12.69 -11.10 8.28
N HIS A 78 -13.58 -10.24 7.77
CA HIS A 78 -14.54 -10.56 6.73
C HIS A 78 -14.01 -10.33 5.31
N PHE A 79 -12.78 -9.84 5.18
CA PHE A 79 -12.11 -9.66 3.88
C PHE A 79 -11.21 -10.86 3.60
N VAL A 80 -11.82 -11.91 3.05
CA VAL A 80 -11.26 -13.28 3.04
C VAL A 80 -10.73 -13.73 1.69
N VAL A 81 -10.81 -12.89 0.66
CA VAL A 81 -10.41 -13.24 -0.71
C VAL A 81 -8.89 -13.21 -0.88
N ASP A 82 -8.34 -14.24 -1.53
CA ASP A 82 -6.91 -14.35 -1.84
C ASP A 82 -6.42 -13.25 -2.78
N ILE A 83 -5.16 -12.82 -2.66
CA ILE A 83 -4.52 -11.93 -3.64
C ILE A 83 -4.57 -12.53 -5.06
N PHE A 84 -4.37 -13.84 -5.20
CA PHE A 84 -4.41 -14.53 -6.49
C PHE A 84 -5.85 -14.87 -6.92
N GLN A 85 -6.63 -13.83 -7.21
CA GLN A 85 -8.05 -13.88 -7.58
C GLN A 85 -8.28 -13.39 -9.02
N THR A 86 -9.53 -13.00 -9.34
CA THR A 86 -9.83 -12.28 -10.59
C THR A 86 -8.90 -11.08 -10.75
N GLY A 87 -8.27 -10.95 -11.92
CA GLY A 87 -7.25 -9.94 -12.19
C GLY A 87 -7.68 -8.48 -12.06
N SER A 88 -8.97 -8.20 -12.20
CA SER A 88 -9.59 -6.89 -11.98
C SER A 88 -9.86 -6.58 -10.50
N GLY A 89 -9.68 -7.55 -9.60
CA GLY A 89 -10.07 -7.45 -8.19
C GLY A 89 -11.59 -7.47 -7.97
N THR A 90 -12.40 -7.91 -8.93
CA THR A 90 -13.87 -7.96 -8.82
C THR A 90 -14.33 -8.75 -7.59
N SER A 91 -13.68 -9.87 -7.26
CA SER A 91 -14.01 -10.64 -6.06
C SER A 91 -13.82 -9.83 -4.77
N THR A 92 -12.77 -9.02 -4.67
CA THR A 92 -12.55 -8.13 -3.53
C THR A 92 -13.51 -6.94 -3.50
N ASN A 93 -13.83 -6.33 -4.65
CA ASN A 93 -14.86 -5.29 -4.72
C ASN A 93 -16.22 -5.83 -4.23
N MET A 94 -16.59 -7.04 -4.67
CA MET A 94 -17.80 -7.71 -4.21
C MET A 94 -17.74 -8.10 -2.73
N ASN A 95 -16.57 -8.49 -2.21
CA ASN A 95 -16.40 -8.72 -0.78
C ASN A 95 -16.70 -7.46 0.03
N ALA A 96 -16.17 -6.30 -0.37
CA ALA A 96 -16.51 -5.04 0.28
C ALA A 96 -18.02 -4.74 0.18
N ASN A 97 -18.60 -4.90 -1.02
CA ASN A 97 -20.02 -4.64 -1.23
C ASN A 97 -20.92 -5.52 -0.37
N GLU A 98 -20.62 -6.82 -0.26
CA GLU A 98 -21.41 -7.77 0.53
C GLU A 98 -21.26 -7.52 2.04
N VAL A 99 -20.04 -7.29 2.54
CA VAL A 99 -19.80 -6.97 3.95
C VAL A 99 -20.54 -5.70 4.36
N ILE A 100 -20.41 -4.63 3.58
CA ILE A 100 -21.07 -3.36 3.87
C ILE A 100 -22.59 -3.49 3.76
N ALA A 101 -23.10 -4.21 2.75
CA ALA A 101 -24.54 -4.40 2.58
C ALA A 101 -25.15 -5.16 3.75
N ASN A 102 -24.59 -6.31 4.12
CA ASN A 102 -25.10 -7.11 5.24
C ASN A 102 -25.00 -6.34 6.57
N ARG A 103 -23.90 -5.61 6.78
CA ARG A 103 -23.79 -4.77 7.98
C ARG A 103 -24.81 -3.63 8.00
N ALA A 104 -25.05 -2.98 6.87
CA ALA A 104 -26.08 -1.95 6.75
C ALA A 104 -27.50 -2.51 7.00
N ILE A 105 -27.78 -3.75 6.56
CA ILE A 105 -29.04 -4.45 6.83
C ILE A 105 -29.23 -4.65 8.34
N GLU A 106 -28.21 -5.13 9.05
CA GLU A 106 -28.24 -5.27 10.51
C GLU A 106 -28.50 -3.93 11.21
N ILE A 107 -27.85 -2.85 10.77
CA ILE A 107 -28.05 -1.50 11.31
C ILE A 107 -29.51 -1.04 11.11
N MET A 108 -30.14 -1.43 10.00
CA MET A 108 -31.55 -1.16 9.72
C MET A 108 -32.52 -2.11 10.45
N GLY A 109 -32.02 -3.06 11.24
CA GLY A 109 -32.83 -4.06 11.96
C GLY A 109 -33.40 -5.17 11.08
N GLY A 110 -32.83 -5.36 9.88
CA GLY A 110 -33.22 -6.44 8.96
C GLY A 110 -32.48 -7.75 9.22
N GLU A 111 -32.90 -8.79 8.51
CA GLU A 111 -32.26 -10.10 8.54
C GLU A 111 -31.09 -10.18 7.56
N TYR A 112 -30.03 -10.89 7.93
CA TYR A 112 -28.85 -11.09 7.10
C TYR A 112 -29.22 -11.55 5.68
N GLY A 113 -28.64 -10.89 4.68
CA GLY A 113 -28.89 -11.21 3.27
C GLY A 113 -30.20 -10.65 2.69
N ASP A 114 -31.01 -9.90 3.45
CA ASP A 114 -32.19 -9.21 2.91
C ASP A 114 -31.79 -8.06 1.96
N ARG A 115 -31.64 -8.42 0.69
CA ARG A 115 -31.21 -7.48 -0.35
C ARG A 115 -32.28 -6.43 -0.72
N SER A 116 -33.51 -6.56 -0.23
CA SER A 116 -34.55 -5.55 -0.45
C SER A 116 -34.25 -4.27 0.34
N LEU A 117 -33.64 -4.43 1.53
CA LEU A 117 -33.16 -3.33 2.37
C LEU A 117 -31.88 -2.73 1.80
N VAL A 118 -30.80 -3.52 1.62
CA VAL A 118 -29.56 -3.04 1.00
C VAL A 118 -28.99 -4.09 0.05
N HIS A 119 -29.22 -3.90 -1.25
CA HIS A 119 -28.55 -4.68 -2.30
C HIS A 119 -27.05 -4.30 -2.45
N PRO A 120 -26.12 -5.26 -2.46
CA PRO A 120 -24.69 -5.00 -2.60
C PRO A 120 -24.32 -4.34 -3.95
N ASN A 121 -25.01 -4.68 -5.04
CA ASN A 121 -24.74 -4.04 -6.34
C ASN A 121 -25.51 -2.74 -6.53
N ASP A 122 -26.79 -2.71 -6.15
CA ASP A 122 -27.69 -1.65 -6.60
C ASP A 122 -27.60 -0.43 -5.68
N HIS A 123 -27.12 -0.63 -4.44
CA HIS A 123 -26.93 0.45 -3.47
C HIS A 123 -25.46 0.67 -3.13
N VAL A 124 -24.74 -0.38 -2.69
CA VAL A 124 -23.33 -0.22 -2.25
C VAL A 124 -22.39 0.00 -3.44
N ASN A 125 -22.60 -0.70 -4.55
CA ASN A 125 -21.84 -0.54 -5.80
C ASN A 125 -22.48 0.44 -6.80
N MET A 126 -23.48 1.21 -6.38
CA MET A 126 -24.16 2.18 -7.25
C MET A 126 -23.14 3.16 -7.88
N SER A 127 -23.27 3.40 -9.19
CA SER A 127 -22.42 4.31 -9.98
C SER A 127 -20.94 3.89 -10.11
N GLN A 128 -20.61 2.63 -9.80
CA GLN A 128 -19.24 2.11 -9.73
C GLN A 128 -19.05 0.83 -10.55
N SER A 129 -17.79 0.53 -10.86
CA SER A 129 -17.31 -0.74 -11.39
C SER A 129 -16.18 -1.28 -10.52
N SER A 130 -15.87 -2.58 -10.56
CA SER A 130 -14.59 -3.03 -10.01
C SER A 130 -13.40 -2.39 -10.73
N ASN A 131 -13.60 -2.08 -12.02
CA ASN A 131 -12.53 -1.64 -12.91
C ASN A 131 -12.12 -0.18 -12.68
N ASP A 132 -12.91 0.59 -11.94
CA ASP A 132 -12.56 1.95 -11.50
C ASP A 132 -12.36 2.06 -9.98
N VAL A 133 -13.02 1.19 -9.19
CA VAL A 133 -12.85 1.11 -7.73
C VAL A 133 -11.50 0.53 -7.34
N ILE A 134 -11.12 -0.63 -7.88
CA ILE A 134 -9.88 -1.32 -7.50
C ILE A 134 -8.63 -0.48 -7.82
N PRO A 135 -8.43 0.07 -9.03
CA PRO A 135 -7.28 0.96 -9.26
C PRO A 135 -7.27 2.18 -8.34
N SER A 136 -8.44 2.77 -8.06
CA SER A 136 -8.54 3.88 -7.10
C SER A 136 -8.16 3.46 -5.68
N ALA A 137 -8.52 2.25 -5.25
CA ALA A 137 -8.14 1.72 -3.94
C ALA A 137 -6.62 1.51 -3.82
N ILE A 138 -5.96 1.05 -4.90
CA ILE A 138 -4.49 0.93 -4.95
C ILE A 138 -3.85 2.31 -4.73
N HIS A 139 -4.34 3.30 -5.45
CA HIS A 139 -3.82 4.66 -5.40
C HIS A 139 -4.01 5.30 -4.02
N ILE A 140 -5.22 5.24 -3.48
CA ILE A 140 -5.54 5.79 -2.16
C ILE A 140 -4.70 5.12 -1.07
N SER A 141 -4.67 3.79 -1.04
CA SER A 141 -3.93 3.05 -0.01
C SER A 141 -2.42 3.32 -0.09
N ALA A 142 -1.82 3.28 -1.28
CA ALA A 142 -0.39 3.53 -1.44
C ALA A 142 -0.01 4.97 -1.06
N VAL A 143 -0.79 5.97 -1.47
CA VAL A 143 -0.53 7.37 -1.11
C VAL A 143 -0.69 7.58 0.40
N CYS A 144 -1.76 7.05 1.00
CA CYS A 144 -1.94 7.12 2.45
C CYS A 144 -0.78 6.46 3.21
N ASP A 145 -0.36 5.25 2.83
CA ASP A 145 0.70 4.53 3.53
C ASP A 145 2.07 5.19 3.33
N VAL A 146 2.35 5.74 2.13
CA VAL A 146 3.57 6.52 1.91
C VAL A 146 3.63 7.74 2.83
N MET A 147 2.53 8.49 2.91
CA MET A 147 2.48 9.73 3.69
C MET A 147 2.46 9.46 5.20
N ALA A 148 1.78 8.40 5.65
CA ALA A 148 1.60 8.10 7.06
C ALA A 148 2.73 7.24 7.66
N LEU A 149 3.38 6.38 6.85
CA LEU A 149 4.36 5.40 7.32
C LEU A 149 5.75 5.70 6.77
N LEU A 150 5.90 5.70 5.44
CA LEU A 150 7.22 5.68 4.81
C LEU A 150 7.97 6.99 4.92
N VAL A 151 7.33 8.11 4.57
CA VAL A 151 7.98 9.43 4.63
C VAL A 151 8.43 9.75 6.06
N PRO A 152 7.59 9.62 7.11
CA PRO A 152 8.03 9.82 8.49
C PRO A 152 9.18 8.90 8.92
N ALA A 153 9.17 7.63 8.51
CA ALA A 153 10.25 6.68 8.82
C ALA A 153 11.58 7.10 8.18
N LEU A 154 11.55 7.48 6.90
CA LEU A 154 12.73 7.96 6.18
C LEU A 154 13.23 9.31 6.72
N GLU A 155 12.35 10.21 7.12
CA GLU A 155 12.72 11.47 7.76
C GLU A 155 13.43 11.23 9.10
N LYS A 156 12.92 10.30 9.91
CA LYS A 156 13.56 9.87 11.16
C LYS A 156 14.94 9.28 10.91
N LEU A 157 15.07 8.41 9.90
CA LEU A 157 16.37 7.84 9.51
C LEU A 157 17.35 8.93 9.04
N ALA A 158 16.90 9.84 8.18
CA ALA A 158 17.71 10.96 7.70
C ALA A 158 18.19 11.85 8.84
N ALA A 159 17.32 12.19 9.79
CA ALA A 159 17.66 12.98 10.97
C ALA A 159 18.69 12.26 11.86
N SER A 160 18.54 10.96 12.05
CA SER A 160 19.50 10.15 12.82
C SER A 160 20.89 10.09 12.15
N LEU A 161 20.93 9.89 10.84
CA LEU A 161 22.16 9.91 10.05
C LEU A 161 22.83 11.29 10.07
N ASP A 162 22.05 12.38 10.00
CA ASP A 162 22.55 13.75 10.08
C ASP A 162 23.15 14.03 11.47
N ALA A 163 22.48 13.61 12.55
CA ALA A 163 23.00 13.74 13.90
C ALA A 163 24.35 13.00 14.05
N LYS A 164 24.46 11.78 13.53
CA LYS A 164 25.73 11.04 13.51
C LYS A 164 26.78 11.69 12.62
N SER A 165 26.39 12.28 11.50
CA SER A 165 27.29 13.07 10.66
C SER A 165 27.92 14.24 11.44
N GLN A 166 27.15 14.94 12.27
CA GLN A 166 27.66 16.03 13.11
C GLN A 166 28.56 15.52 14.24
N GLU A 167 28.14 14.45 14.93
CA GLU A 167 28.91 13.80 16.00
C GLU A 167 30.30 13.35 15.50
N PHE A 168 30.36 12.87 14.26
CA PHE A 168 31.58 12.33 13.64
C PHE A 168 32.35 13.35 12.78
N SER A 169 31.98 14.63 12.82
CA SER A 169 32.54 15.68 11.96
C SER A 169 34.05 15.84 12.06
N SER A 170 34.65 15.57 13.23
CA SER A 170 36.08 15.68 13.49
C SER A 170 36.84 14.34 13.46
N VAL A 171 36.15 13.21 13.29
CA VAL A 171 36.76 11.87 13.30
C VAL A 171 37.36 11.57 11.93
N VAL A 172 38.68 11.72 11.79
CA VAL A 172 39.40 11.42 10.55
C VAL A 172 39.58 9.90 10.39
N LYS A 173 39.29 9.38 9.20
CA LYS A 173 39.51 7.98 8.80
C LYS A 173 40.14 7.91 7.40
N SER A 174 40.66 6.74 7.03
CA SER A 174 41.06 6.48 5.64
C SER A 174 39.80 6.27 4.79
N GLY A 175 39.69 7.01 3.67
CA GLY A 175 38.72 6.69 2.64
C GLY A 175 39.08 5.38 1.94
N ARG A 176 38.09 4.70 1.34
CA ARG A 176 38.34 3.50 0.53
C ARG A 176 37.63 3.57 -0.81
N THR A 177 38.37 3.34 -1.89
CA THR A 177 37.83 3.11 -3.24
C THR A 177 38.37 1.78 -3.74
N HIS A 178 37.53 0.98 -4.42
CA HIS A 178 37.87 -0.41 -4.77
C HIS A 178 38.29 -1.28 -3.56
N LEU A 179 37.82 -0.92 -2.35
CA LEU A 179 38.23 -1.51 -1.07
C LEU A 179 39.73 -1.37 -0.74
N GLN A 180 40.47 -0.50 -1.43
CA GLN A 180 41.86 -0.15 -1.15
C GLN A 180 41.94 1.16 -0.36
N ASP A 181 43.03 1.35 0.39
CA ASP A 181 43.31 2.57 1.13
C ASP A 181 43.38 3.78 0.19
N ALA A 182 42.73 4.89 0.58
CA ALA A 182 42.70 6.13 -0.18
C ALA A 182 43.00 7.34 0.73
N THR A 183 42.79 8.54 0.19
CA THR A 183 43.01 9.79 0.93
C THR A 183 42.07 9.91 2.14
N PRO A 184 42.48 10.63 3.20
CA PRO A 184 41.66 10.79 4.39
C PRO A 184 40.34 11.54 4.11
N ILE A 185 39.31 11.13 4.86
CA ILE A 185 38.02 11.82 4.98
C ILE A 185 37.63 11.87 6.46
N THR A 186 36.60 12.62 6.82
CA THR A 186 35.97 12.44 8.15
C THR A 186 34.82 11.44 8.07
N LEU A 187 34.60 10.70 9.15
CA LEU A 187 33.45 9.80 9.28
C LEU A 187 32.13 10.59 9.20
N GLY A 188 32.14 11.86 9.62
CA GLY A 188 31.03 12.79 9.37
C GLY A 188 30.76 13.02 7.88
N GLN A 189 31.78 13.25 7.06
CA GLN A 189 31.60 13.39 5.60
C GLN A 189 30.96 12.13 4.98
N GLU A 190 31.39 10.94 5.41
CA GLU A 190 30.82 9.67 4.96
C GLU A 190 29.32 9.55 5.32
N PHE A 191 28.97 9.80 6.59
CA PHE A 191 27.57 9.76 7.06
C PHE A 191 26.68 10.85 6.43
N SER A 192 27.24 12.00 6.08
CA SER A 192 26.51 13.05 5.34
C SER A 192 26.04 12.57 3.96
N GLY A 193 26.81 11.65 3.34
CA GLY A 193 26.43 10.97 2.10
C GLY A 193 25.20 10.09 2.28
N TYR A 194 25.16 9.29 3.35
CA TYR A 194 24.03 8.43 3.70
C TYR A 194 22.75 9.24 3.93
N CYS A 195 22.83 10.29 4.75
CA CYS A 195 21.73 11.22 4.99
C CYS A 195 21.19 11.82 3.67
N THR A 196 22.10 12.23 2.78
CA THR A 196 21.75 12.78 1.47
C THR A 196 21.03 11.75 0.58
N GLN A 197 21.44 10.48 0.60
CA GLN A 197 20.75 9.41 -0.15
C GLN A 197 19.30 9.26 0.30
N ILE A 198 19.04 9.25 1.61
CA ILE A 198 17.69 9.12 2.17
C ILE A 198 16.83 10.36 1.84
N ARG A 199 17.35 11.58 2.05
CA ARG A 199 16.63 12.82 1.69
C ARG A 199 16.26 12.87 0.20
N LYS A 200 17.16 12.44 -0.69
CA LYS A 200 16.85 12.32 -2.13
C LYS A 200 15.85 11.20 -2.42
N GLY A 201 15.88 10.11 -1.65
CA GLY A 201 14.88 9.05 -1.70
C GLY A 201 13.47 9.57 -1.42
N ILE A 202 13.30 10.31 -0.32
CA ILE A 202 12.01 10.96 0.04
C ILE A 202 11.50 11.83 -1.12
N LYS A 203 12.35 12.70 -1.67
CA LYS A 203 11.97 13.57 -2.79
C LYS A 203 11.48 12.78 -4.02
N ARG A 204 12.14 11.65 -4.33
CA ARG A 204 11.74 10.80 -5.46
C ARG A 204 10.39 10.14 -5.24
N VAL A 205 10.18 9.56 -4.04
CA VAL A 205 8.92 8.95 -3.66
C VAL A 205 7.78 9.97 -3.71
N LEU A 206 7.97 11.16 -3.14
CA LEU A 206 6.98 12.24 -3.19
C LEU A 206 6.69 12.71 -4.62
N GLY A 207 7.68 12.69 -5.51
CA GLY A 207 7.45 12.95 -6.94
C GLY A 207 6.50 11.93 -7.57
N ALA A 208 6.72 10.64 -7.34
CA ALA A 208 5.85 9.58 -7.86
C ALA A 208 4.46 9.54 -7.21
N VAL A 209 4.33 10.03 -5.97
CA VAL A 209 3.02 10.18 -5.29
C VAL A 209 2.08 11.11 -6.07
N GLU A 210 2.59 12.12 -6.79
CA GLU A 210 1.74 13.02 -7.56
C GLU A 210 1.01 12.32 -8.72
N SER A 211 1.66 11.33 -9.36
CA SER A 211 1.03 10.44 -10.36
C SER A 211 -0.04 9.55 -9.72
N MET A 212 0.17 9.12 -8.48
CA MET A 212 -0.75 8.25 -7.74
C MET A 212 -1.97 8.99 -7.17
N LYS A 213 -1.99 10.33 -7.18
CA LYS A 213 -3.14 11.12 -6.71
C LYS A 213 -4.31 11.20 -7.70
N GLU A 214 -4.14 10.64 -8.90
CA GLU A 214 -5.20 10.51 -9.90
C GLU A 214 -6.01 9.25 -9.67
N LEU A 215 -7.34 9.35 -9.67
CA LEU A 215 -8.24 8.23 -9.41
C LEU A 215 -9.04 7.89 -10.67
N ALA A 216 -9.09 6.60 -10.99
CA ALA A 216 -9.89 6.06 -12.09
C ALA A 216 -11.41 6.11 -11.81
N LEU A 217 -11.81 6.36 -10.56
CA LEU A 217 -13.20 6.36 -10.12
C LEU A 217 -14.07 7.27 -11.00
N GLY A 218 -15.07 6.70 -11.66
CA GLY A 218 -15.88 7.40 -12.64
C GLY A 218 -15.75 6.86 -14.06
N GLY A 219 -14.65 6.18 -14.39
CA GLY A 219 -14.46 5.52 -15.68
C GLY A 219 -15.35 4.29 -15.91
N THR A 220 -15.95 3.75 -14.83
CA THR A 220 -16.82 2.58 -14.81
C THR A 220 -16.20 1.35 -15.49
N ALA A 221 -16.86 0.76 -16.48
CA ALA A 221 -16.46 -0.52 -17.03
C ALA A 221 -15.16 -0.45 -17.87
N VAL A 222 -15.05 0.57 -18.72
CA VAL A 222 -14.04 0.66 -19.79
C VAL A 222 -13.51 2.09 -20.02
N GLY A 223 -13.79 3.04 -19.12
CA GLY A 223 -13.30 4.41 -19.18
C GLY A 223 -14.29 5.45 -19.72
N THR A 224 -15.48 5.03 -20.14
CA THR A 224 -16.48 5.93 -20.76
C THR A 224 -17.39 6.64 -19.77
N GLY A 225 -17.45 6.19 -18.52
CA GLY A 225 -18.45 6.66 -17.56
C GLY A 225 -19.87 6.19 -17.86
N LEU A 226 -20.04 5.09 -18.62
CA LEU A 226 -21.36 4.49 -18.82
C LEU A 226 -21.98 4.07 -17.48
N ASN A 227 -23.28 4.30 -17.31
CA ASN A 227 -24.04 3.98 -16.09
C ASN A 227 -23.56 4.70 -14.81
N THR A 228 -22.89 5.85 -14.94
CA THR A 228 -22.64 6.77 -13.83
C THR A 228 -23.18 8.16 -14.14
N HIS A 229 -23.48 8.94 -13.10
CA HIS A 229 -23.93 10.31 -13.27
C HIS A 229 -22.71 11.21 -13.60
N PRO A 230 -22.79 12.18 -14.53
CA PRO A 230 -21.63 12.99 -14.93
C PRO A 230 -20.93 13.76 -13.81
N LYS A 231 -21.64 14.06 -12.72
CA LYS A 231 -21.10 14.74 -11.52
C LYS A 231 -20.62 13.78 -10.42
N PHE A 232 -20.84 12.47 -10.57
CA PHE A 232 -20.45 11.48 -9.57
C PHE A 232 -18.94 11.48 -9.28
N PRO A 233 -18.04 11.44 -10.29
CA PRO A 233 -16.59 11.34 -10.04
C PRO A 233 -16.09 12.51 -9.20
N GLN A 234 -16.41 13.74 -9.61
CA GLN A 234 -16.02 14.97 -8.89
C GLN A 234 -16.52 14.99 -7.43
N LEU A 235 -17.77 14.58 -7.19
CA LEU A 235 -18.34 14.58 -5.83
C LEU A 235 -17.72 13.49 -4.95
N ALA A 236 -17.55 12.28 -5.50
CA ALA A 236 -16.97 11.16 -4.77
C ALA A 236 -15.50 11.41 -4.44
N ILE A 237 -14.69 11.88 -5.40
CA ILE A 237 -13.26 12.15 -5.21
C ILE A 237 -13.04 13.29 -4.22
N LYS A 238 -13.92 14.30 -4.22
CA LYS A 238 -13.88 15.37 -3.20
C LYS A 238 -14.13 14.81 -1.80
N GLU A 239 -15.08 13.89 -1.64
CA GLU A 239 -15.32 13.26 -0.33
C GLU A 239 -14.18 12.30 0.05
N ILE A 240 -13.61 11.55 -0.90
CA ILE A 240 -12.39 10.73 -0.68
C ILE A 240 -11.26 11.61 -0.14
N SER A 241 -11.06 12.78 -0.74
CA SER A 241 -10.01 13.71 -0.31
C SER A 241 -10.24 14.20 1.12
N LYS A 242 -11.50 14.49 1.47
CA LYS A 242 -11.90 14.91 2.81
C LYS A 242 -11.71 13.79 3.84
N GLU A 243 -12.14 12.58 3.55
CA GLU A 243 -12.08 11.43 4.46
C GLU A 243 -10.64 10.95 4.70
N SER A 244 -9.80 10.99 3.65
CA SER A 244 -8.38 10.61 3.75
C SER A 244 -7.47 11.72 4.28
N GLY A 245 -7.90 12.99 4.20
CA GLY A 245 -7.05 14.15 4.50
C GLY A 245 -5.99 14.44 3.43
N ILE A 246 -6.06 13.80 2.26
CA ILE A 246 -5.11 13.96 1.15
C ILE A 246 -5.88 14.39 -0.08
N GLU A 247 -5.38 15.38 -0.82
CA GLU A 247 -6.00 15.81 -2.06
C GLU A 247 -5.80 14.77 -3.17
N PHE A 248 -6.90 14.25 -3.68
CA PHE A 248 -6.98 13.41 -4.87
C PHE A 248 -7.75 14.12 -5.98
N ARG A 249 -7.50 13.72 -7.24
CA ARG A 249 -8.18 14.26 -8.42
C ARG A 249 -8.65 13.15 -9.34
N GLU A 250 -9.62 13.47 -10.19
CA GLU A 250 -10.03 12.57 -11.27
C GLU A 250 -8.88 12.39 -12.25
N ALA A 251 -8.72 11.17 -12.76
CA ALA A 251 -7.74 10.90 -13.81
C ALA A 251 -7.97 11.79 -15.03
N GLU A 252 -6.89 12.32 -15.60
CA GLU A 252 -6.98 13.10 -16.84
C GLU A 252 -7.56 12.27 -17.99
N ASN A 253 -7.29 10.96 -17.97
CA ASN A 253 -7.79 10.01 -18.95
C ASN A 253 -8.13 8.65 -18.31
N HIS A 254 -9.42 8.29 -18.29
CA HIS A 254 -9.87 7.03 -17.70
C HIS A 254 -9.41 5.78 -18.45
N PHE A 255 -9.13 5.86 -19.76
CA PHE A 255 -8.63 4.70 -20.52
C PHE A 255 -7.19 4.35 -20.11
N GLU A 256 -6.35 5.35 -19.86
CA GLU A 256 -5.03 5.15 -19.28
C GLU A 256 -5.16 4.59 -17.86
N ALA A 257 -5.96 5.24 -17.01
CA ALA A 257 -6.09 4.86 -15.60
C ALA A 257 -6.64 3.44 -15.39
N GLN A 258 -7.38 2.89 -16.35
CA GLN A 258 -7.91 1.53 -16.32
C GLN A 258 -7.03 0.53 -17.09
N GLY A 259 -6.61 0.87 -18.32
CA GLY A 259 -5.86 -0.01 -19.23
C GLY A 259 -4.39 -0.19 -18.86
N ALA A 260 -3.76 0.83 -18.28
CA ALA A 260 -2.38 0.82 -17.80
C ALA A 260 -2.33 0.92 -16.26
N LYS A 261 -1.12 0.84 -15.69
CA LYS A 261 -0.85 1.02 -14.25
C LYS A 261 0.51 1.68 -14.02
N ASP A 262 0.83 2.66 -14.86
CA ASP A 262 2.18 3.23 -14.95
C ASP A 262 2.57 3.98 -13.69
N ALA A 263 1.63 4.70 -13.05
CA ALA A 263 1.85 5.36 -11.76
C ALA A 263 2.28 4.35 -10.65
N CYS A 264 1.70 3.15 -10.64
CA CYS A 264 2.09 2.10 -9.69
C CYS A 264 3.51 1.57 -9.97
N VAL A 265 3.86 1.40 -11.26
CA VAL A 265 5.21 1.00 -11.69
C VAL A 265 6.24 2.07 -11.34
N GLU A 266 5.90 3.35 -11.57
CA GLU A 266 6.76 4.48 -11.24
C GLU A 266 7.04 4.54 -9.74
N LEU A 267 6.00 4.48 -8.89
CA LEU A 267 6.15 4.51 -7.44
C LEU A 267 7.01 3.33 -6.96
N SER A 268 6.72 2.11 -7.43
CA SER A 268 7.53 0.92 -7.12
C SER A 268 9.01 1.10 -7.49
N GLY A 269 9.29 1.68 -8.65
CA GLY A 269 10.65 1.99 -9.08
C GLY A 269 11.37 2.95 -8.14
N GLN A 270 10.67 3.93 -7.55
CA GLN A 270 11.24 4.82 -6.54
C GLN A 270 11.47 4.11 -5.20
N LEU A 271 10.57 3.20 -4.79
CA LEU A 271 10.79 2.35 -3.61
C LEU A 271 12.03 1.47 -3.77
N ARG A 272 12.24 0.90 -4.96
CA ARG A 272 13.48 0.17 -5.29
C ARG A 272 14.73 1.04 -5.13
N VAL A 273 14.69 2.30 -5.56
CA VAL A 273 15.83 3.23 -5.40
C VAL A 273 16.13 3.51 -3.91
N VAL A 274 15.09 3.65 -3.08
CA VAL A 274 15.24 3.77 -1.62
C VAL A 274 15.86 2.51 -1.03
N ALA A 275 15.35 1.33 -1.40
CA ALA A 275 15.87 0.04 -0.97
C ALA A 275 17.37 -0.14 -1.31
N CYS A 276 17.78 0.18 -2.54
CA CYS A 276 19.19 0.14 -2.94
C CYS A 276 20.06 1.09 -2.10
N SER A 277 19.53 2.26 -1.73
CA SER A 277 20.23 3.22 -0.88
C SER A 277 20.40 2.68 0.55
N MET A 278 19.33 2.14 1.14
CA MET A 278 19.35 1.54 2.47
C MET A 278 20.28 0.32 2.54
N LEU A 279 20.27 -0.54 1.52
CA LEU A 279 21.18 -1.69 1.43
C LEU A 279 22.64 -1.23 1.46
N LYS A 280 23.00 -0.21 0.67
CA LYS A 280 24.37 0.34 0.66
C LYS A 280 24.78 0.90 2.02
N ILE A 281 23.88 1.63 2.68
CA ILE A 281 24.13 2.23 4.00
C ILE A 281 24.30 1.13 5.05
N ALA A 282 23.41 0.13 5.06
CA ALA A 282 23.46 -0.99 6.00
C ALA A 282 24.73 -1.83 5.82
N ASP A 283 25.15 -2.08 4.57
CA ASP A 283 26.36 -2.86 4.30
C ASP A 283 27.63 -2.10 4.71
N ASP A 284 27.69 -0.78 4.47
CA ASP A 284 28.80 0.04 4.97
C ASP A 284 28.88 0.01 6.49
N ILE A 285 27.78 0.28 7.20
CA ILE A 285 27.75 0.26 8.66
C ILE A 285 28.22 -1.10 9.19
N ARG A 286 27.83 -2.19 8.53
CA ARG A 286 28.28 -3.54 8.86
C ARG A 286 29.78 -3.73 8.64
N TRP A 287 30.33 -3.26 7.52
CA TRP A 287 31.77 -3.34 7.25
C TRP A 287 32.59 -2.49 8.23
N LEU A 288 32.14 -1.26 8.51
CA LEU A 288 32.78 -0.38 9.49
C LEU A 288 32.77 -0.99 10.90
N GLY A 289 31.70 -1.72 11.26
CA GLY A 289 31.56 -2.42 12.54
C GLY A 289 32.18 -3.83 12.58
N ALA A 290 32.74 -4.32 11.46
CA ALA A 290 33.29 -5.67 11.40
C ALA A 290 34.51 -5.80 12.32
N GLY A 291 34.52 -6.77 13.23
CA GLY A 291 35.57 -6.88 14.23
C GLY A 291 35.25 -7.90 15.33
N PRO A 292 35.73 -7.71 16.57
CA PRO A 292 36.36 -6.49 17.11
C PRO A 292 37.89 -6.40 16.90
N ARG A 293 38.55 -7.44 16.38
CA ARG A 293 40.03 -7.47 16.26
C ARG A 293 40.57 -7.85 14.88
N CYS A 294 39.79 -8.61 14.10
CA CYS A 294 40.27 -9.26 12.89
C CYS A 294 39.78 -8.57 11.60
N ASN A 295 39.32 -7.33 11.70
CA ASN A 295 38.75 -6.57 10.57
C ASN A 295 38.75 -5.05 10.90
N LEU A 296 38.06 -4.22 10.12
CA LEU A 296 38.12 -2.75 10.17
C LEU A 296 37.90 -2.15 11.57
N ALA A 297 36.85 -2.57 12.27
CA ALA A 297 36.49 -2.12 13.62
C ALA A 297 36.53 -0.58 13.82
N GLU A 298 36.15 0.19 12.78
CA GLU A 298 36.15 1.65 12.78
C GLU A 298 35.01 2.24 13.62
N ILE A 299 33.89 1.52 13.74
CA ILE A 299 32.77 1.89 14.60
C ILE A 299 32.37 0.73 15.52
N ARG A 300 31.68 1.05 16.61
CA ARG A 300 31.05 0.05 17.48
C ARG A 300 29.53 0.17 17.37
N LEU A 301 28.89 -0.96 17.07
CA LEU A 301 27.44 -1.04 17.00
C LEU A 301 26.85 -1.40 18.37
N PRO A 302 25.64 -0.93 18.72
CA PRO A 302 24.95 -1.36 19.92
C PRO A 302 24.72 -2.88 19.93
N GLU A 303 24.90 -3.50 21.10
CA GLU A 303 24.62 -4.92 21.30
C GLU A 303 23.13 -5.12 21.58
N VAL A 304 22.38 -5.66 20.62
CA VAL A 304 20.91 -5.81 20.73
C VAL A 304 20.46 -7.21 21.16
N GLN A 305 21.27 -8.25 20.89
CA GLN A 305 21.00 -9.63 21.30
C GLN A 305 22.29 -10.47 21.27
N PRO A 306 22.34 -11.62 21.99
CA PRO A 306 23.43 -12.58 21.86
C PRO A 306 23.61 -13.05 20.40
N GLY A 307 24.83 -12.94 19.87
CA GLY A 307 25.13 -13.22 18.45
C GLY A 307 25.51 -14.68 18.15
N SER A 308 25.63 -15.54 19.16
CA SER A 308 25.94 -16.96 18.99
C SER A 308 25.55 -17.77 20.22
N SER A 309 25.00 -18.96 20.01
CA SER A 309 24.76 -19.94 21.08
C SER A 309 26.03 -20.62 21.59
N ILE A 310 27.13 -20.58 20.82
CA ILE A 310 28.39 -21.31 21.12
C ILE A 310 29.55 -20.38 21.48
N MET A 311 29.54 -19.13 21.02
CA MET A 311 30.58 -18.14 21.31
C MET A 311 30.06 -17.07 22.27
N PRO A 312 30.27 -17.22 23.59
CA PRO A 312 29.94 -16.19 24.56
C PRO A 312 30.58 -14.85 24.19
N GLY A 313 29.81 -13.76 24.24
CA GLY A 313 30.27 -12.41 23.94
C GLY A 313 30.35 -12.05 22.44
N LYS A 314 30.01 -12.95 21.51
CA LYS A 314 29.87 -12.58 20.09
C LYS A 314 28.59 -11.77 19.89
N VAL A 315 28.72 -10.62 19.23
CA VAL A 315 27.60 -9.73 18.86
C VAL A 315 27.60 -9.56 17.34
N ASN A 316 26.41 -9.65 16.72
CA ASN A 316 26.24 -9.54 15.28
C ASN A 316 25.51 -8.23 14.91
N PRO A 317 25.73 -7.70 13.70
CA PRO A 317 25.05 -6.52 13.17
C PRO A 317 23.64 -6.87 12.65
N VAL A 318 22.81 -7.49 13.49
CA VAL A 318 21.52 -8.10 13.08
C VAL A 318 20.50 -7.10 12.52
N ILE A 319 20.57 -5.83 12.93
CA ILE A 319 19.72 -4.78 12.36
C ILE A 319 20.10 -4.48 10.91
N CYS A 320 21.40 -4.40 10.60
CA CYS A 320 21.87 -4.24 9.22
C CYS A 320 21.46 -5.44 8.36
N GLU A 321 21.58 -6.66 8.90
CA GLU A 321 21.15 -7.88 8.22
C GLU A 321 19.64 -7.85 7.90
N SER A 322 18.81 -7.41 8.84
CA SER A 322 17.36 -7.22 8.64
C SER A 322 17.05 -6.22 7.52
N VAL A 323 17.69 -5.04 7.54
CA VAL A 323 17.51 -4.00 6.52
C VAL A 323 17.92 -4.51 5.13
N MET A 324 19.00 -5.28 5.03
CA MET A 324 19.46 -5.86 3.76
C MET A 324 18.46 -6.89 3.21
N MET A 325 17.85 -7.73 4.06
CA MET A 325 16.81 -8.68 3.64
C MET A 325 15.56 -7.93 3.14
N VAL A 326 15.15 -6.88 3.84
CA VAL A 326 14.04 -6.01 3.42
C VAL A 326 14.33 -5.37 2.05
N ALA A 327 15.52 -4.82 1.86
CA ALA A 327 15.89 -4.22 0.58
C ALA A 327 15.85 -5.24 -0.57
N ALA A 328 16.32 -6.47 -0.36
CA ALA A 328 16.22 -7.54 -1.34
C ALA A 328 14.75 -7.89 -1.67
N GLN A 329 13.89 -7.97 -0.66
CA GLN A 329 12.46 -8.23 -0.84
C GLN A 329 11.80 -7.13 -1.68
N VAL A 330 12.06 -5.85 -1.38
CA VAL A 330 11.51 -4.71 -2.14
C VAL A 330 11.94 -4.73 -3.61
N ILE A 331 13.20 -5.09 -3.88
CA ILE A 331 13.70 -5.22 -5.27
C ILE A 331 12.97 -6.36 -6.00
N GLY A 332 12.70 -7.48 -5.32
CA GLY A 332 11.90 -8.57 -5.86
C GLY A 332 10.45 -8.16 -6.13
N ASN A 333 9.83 -7.45 -5.18
CA ASN A 333 8.48 -6.91 -5.30
C ASN A 333 8.38 -5.93 -6.48
N ASP A 334 9.37 -5.06 -6.68
CA ASP A 334 9.41 -4.15 -7.83
C ASP A 334 9.45 -4.89 -9.16
N THR A 335 10.21 -5.97 -9.25
CA THR A 335 10.23 -6.83 -10.44
C THR A 335 8.84 -7.43 -10.70
N CYS A 336 8.13 -7.84 -9.65
CA CYS A 336 6.75 -8.32 -9.77
C CYS A 336 5.81 -7.21 -10.25
N VAL A 337 5.86 -6.02 -9.65
CA VAL A 337 5.03 -4.86 -10.04
C VAL A 337 5.28 -4.45 -11.49
N LEU A 338 6.55 -4.41 -11.91
CA LEU A 338 6.94 -4.13 -13.29
C LEU A 338 6.30 -5.12 -14.27
N LEU A 339 6.41 -6.43 -13.99
CA LEU A 339 5.78 -7.46 -14.81
C LEU A 339 4.26 -7.33 -14.83
N CYS A 340 3.63 -6.91 -13.73
CA CYS A 340 2.19 -6.68 -13.69
C CYS A 340 1.78 -5.48 -14.56
N GLY A 341 2.57 -4.40 -14.55
CA GLY A 341 2.33 -3.20 -15.35
C GLY A 341 2.39 -3.48 -16.86
N GLU A 342 3.32 -4.33 -17.30
CA GLU A 342 3.47 -4.73 -18.71
C GLU A 342 2.24 -5.47 -19.27
N ARG A 343 1.41 -6.08 -18.41
CA ARG A 343 0.35 -7.03 -18.81
C ARG A 343 -1.02 -6.38 -18.99
N GLY A 344 -1.07 -5.09 -19.33
CA GLY A 344 -2.30 -4.43 -19.79
C GLY A 344 -2.77 -5.01 -21.13
N ASN A 345 -4.07 -5.31 -21.27
CA ASN A 345 -4.65 -5.73 -22.53
C ASN A 345 -5.89 -4.90 -22.85
N LEU A 346 -5.80 -4.11 -23.93
CA LEU A 346 -6.89 -3.22 -24.36
C LEU A 346 -7.33 -2.30 -23.20
N GLU A 347 -8.61 -2.27 -22.86
CA GLU A 347 -9.18 -1.32 -21.88
C GLU A 347 -8.90 -1.66 -20.40
N LEU A 348 -8.21 -2.76 -20.07
CA LEU A 348 -8.00 -3.14 -18.67
C LEU A 348 -6.68 -3.88 -18.39
N ASN A 349 -5.97 -3.46 -17.34
CA ASN A 349 -4.91 -4.26 -16.73
C ASN A 349 -5.52 -5.25 -15.70
N THR A 350 -5.20 -6.54 -15.85
CA THR A 350 -5.77 -7.62 -15.03
C THR A 350 -4.74 -8.26 -14.08
N MET A 351 -3.72 -7.51 -13.68
CA MET A 351 -2.73 -7.95 -12.68
C MET A 351 -2.81 -7.11 -11.39
N MET A 352 -3.93 -6.42 -11.18
CA MET A 352 -4.09 -5.41 -10.13
C MET A 352 -3.92 -5.94 -8.69
N PRO A 353 -4.50 -7.10 -8.29
CA PRO A 353 -4.37 -7.56 -6.91
C PRO A 353 -2.94 -7.84 -6.46
N VAL A 354 -2.16 -8.58 -7.27
CA VAL A 354 -0.78 -8.91 -6.93
C VAL A 354 0.14 -7.69 -7.02
N MET A 355 -0.12 -6.77 -7.97
CA MET A 355 0.56 -5.48 -8.05
C MET A 355 0.37 -4.67 -6.76
N ALA A 356 -0.88 -4.52 -6.34
CA ALA A 356 -1.24 -3.78 -5.14
C ALA A 356 -0.62 -4.38 -3.88
N TYR A 357 -0.67 -5.72 -3.73
CA TYR A 357 -0.06 -6.41 -2.60
C TYR A 357 1.45 -6.14 -2.50
N ASN A 358 2.18 -6.29 -3.59
CA ASN A 358 3.63 -6.09 -3.62
C ASN A 358 4.02 -4.62 -3.36
N LEU A 359 3.23 -3.68 -3.90
CA LEU A 359 3.44 -2.25 -3.69
C LEU A 359 3.26 -1.89 -2.21
N LEU A 360 2.13 -2.28 -1.60
CA LEU A 360 1.82 -1.98 -0.20
C LEU A 360 2.74 -2.71 0.78
N GLN A 361 3.07 -3.98 0.51
CA GLN A 361 4.05 -4.72 1.31
C GLN A 361 5.40 -3.98 1.30
N SER A 362 5.85 -3.51 0.14
CA SER A 362 7.13 -2.78 0.02
C SER A 362 7.15 -1.49 0.83
N ILE A 363 6.04 -0.73 0.82
CA ILE A 363 5.88 0.48 1.64
C ILE A 363 5.97 0.13 3.12
N GLU A 364 5.24 -0.89 3.57
CA GLU A 364 5.21 -1.31 4.98
C GLU A 364 6.59 -1.78 5.47
N ILE A 365 7.22 -2.71 4.77
CA ILE A 365 8.50 -3.29 5.22
C ILE A 365 9.64 -2.28 5.16
N LEU A 366 9.65 -1.35 4.20
CA LEU A 366 10.61 -0.24 4.18
C LEU A 366 10.40 0.74 5.32
N SER A 367 9.16 0.97 5.72
CA SER A 367 8.85 1.88 6.83
C SER A 367 9.27 1.30 8.18
N ASN A 368 9.18 -0.03 8.33
CA ASN A 368 9.51 -0.73 9.56
C ASN A 368 11.03 -0.98 9.73
N ALA A 369 11.78 -1.09 8.63
CA ALA A 369 13.21 -1.35 8.60
C ALA A 369 14.04 -0.09 8.88
#